data_AF-A0A2G8SLQ1-F1
#
_entry.id   AF-A0A2G8SLQ1-F1
#
_cell.length_a   1.000
_cell.length_b   1.000
_cell.length_c   1.000
_cell.angle_alpha   90.00
_cell.angle_beta   90.00
_cell.angle_gamma   90.00
#
_symmetry.space_group_name_H-M   'P 1'
#
loop_
_entity.id
_entity.type
_entity.pdbx_description
1 polymer ?
#
loop_
_entity_poly.entity_id
_entity_poly.type
_entity_poly.pdbx_seq_one_letter_code
_entity_poly.pdbx_strand_id
1 'polypeptide(L)'
;MPVHRSTHRATTTPSRTTEILVVELQVCIHQLMDQKSKDLTGDRRERMRWSAKGCAWNIIIRGGKILKGCPTYAGVRFGNLSDVPGGQPVMELLLSLWTSGMLRFEDASEDDVDLAVSNPTAILPGAPLTTPQPTAAETIEGAEDPEDPIEDAVWSSEAEGETSEIDEITD
;
A
#
# COMPACT_ATOMS: atom_id res chain seq x y z
N MET A 1 -13.95 36.42 53.11
CA MET A 1 -13.60 34.98 53.14
C MET A 1 -13.69 34.43 51.72
N PRO A 2 -12.59 34.35 50.94
CA PRO A 2 -12.63 33.72 49.63
C PRO A 2 -12.32 32.23 49.74
N VAL A 3 -13.20 31.39 49.19
CA VAL A 3 -13.03 29.94 49.11
C VAL A 3 -12.42 29.61 47.75
N HIS A 4 -11.13 29.30 47.72
CA HIS A 4 -10.46 28.81 46.52
C HIS A 4 -10.82 27.33 46.30
N ARG A 5 -11.61 27.03 45.25
CA ARG A 5 -11.79 25.66 44.77
C ARG A 5 -10.65 25.30 43.82
N SER A 6 -9.70 24.54 44.35
CA SER A 6 -8.63 23.88 43.60
C SER A 6 -9.23 22.87 42.62
N THR A 7 -9.06 23.12 41.32
CA THR A 7 -9.41 22.17 40.26
C THR A 7 -8.20 21.26 40.07
N HIS A 8 -8.24 20.06 40.66
CA HIS A 8 -7.25 19.03 40.39
C HIS A 8 -7.51 18.45 39.01
N ARG A 9 -6.69 18.82 38.01
CA ARG A 9 -6.56 18.05 36.77
C ARG A 9 -5.99 16.69 37.14
N ALA A 10 -6.78 15.64 36.97
CA ALA A 10 -6.31 14.26 37.05
C ALA A 10 -5.41 14.00 35.83
N THR A 11 -4.11 13.97 36.06
CA THR A 11 -3.15 13.42 35.11
C THR A 11 -3.24 11.90 35.24
N THR A 12 -4.03 11.25 34.37
CA THR A 12 -4.08 9.79 34.30
C THR A 12 -2.74 9.29 33.79
N THR A 13 -1.85 8.90 34.70
CA THR A 13 -0.60 8.22 34.37
C THR A 13 -0.96 6.91 33.65
N PRO A 14 -0.46 6.66 32.43
CA PRO A 14 -0.67 5.38 31.77
C PRO A 14 -0.05 4.27 32.63
N SER A 15 -0.82 3.21 32.85
CA SER A 15 -0.34 2.04 33.59
C SER A 15 0.80 1.38 32.81
N ARG A 16 1.87 1.00 33.51
CA ARG A 16 3.04 0.26 32.97
C ARG A 16 2.66 -0.95 32.11
N THR A 17 1.52 -1.59 32.39
CA THR A 17 0.97 -2.70 31.61
C THR A 17 0.57 -2.30 30.19
N THR A 18 -0.01 -1.11 30.02
CA THR A 18 -0.43 -0.59 28.70
C THR A 18 0.78 -0.30 27.83
N GLU A 19 1.87 0.23 28.42
CA GLU A 19 3.12 0.48 27.69
C GLU A 19 3.77 -0.82 27.19
N ILE A 20 3.73 -1.90 27.98
CA ILE A 20 4.25 -3.21 27.57
C ILE A 20 3.47 -3.76 26.36
N LEU A 21 2.14 -3.69 26.40
CA LEU A 21 1.29 -4.18 25.30
C LEU A 21 1.52 -3.41 24.00
N VAL A 22 1.74 -2.09 24.07
CA VAL A 22 2.06 -1.27 22.89
C VAL A 22 3.37 -1.75 22.26
N VAL A 23 4.41 -1.97 23.07
CA VAL A 23 5.71 -2.43 22.57
C VAL A 23 5.61 -3.82 21.95
N GLU A 24 4.85 -4.74 22.56
CA GLU A 24 4.61 -6.07 22.00
C GLU A 24 3.89 -6.02 20.65
N LEU A 25 2.85 -5.18 20.52
CA LEU A 25 2.15 -4.97 19.26
C LEU A 25 3.07 -4.36 18.19
N GLN A 26 3.91 -3.38 18.55
CA GLN A 26 4.89 -2.79 17.63
C GLN A 26 5.86 -3.86 17.10
N VAL A 27 6.40 -4.69 17.98
CA VAL A 27 7.30 -5.78 17.59
C VAL A 27 6.59 -6.78 16.69
N CYS A 28 5.34 -7.15 17.01
CA CYS A 28 4.56 -8.07 16.22
C CYS A 28 4.31 -7.53 14.79
N ILE A 29 3.90 -6.27 14.66
CA ILE A 29 3.67 -5.63 13.35
C ILE A 29 4.98 -5.55 12.56
N HIS A 30 6.09 -5.13 13.18
CA HIS A 30 7.40 -5.12 12.53
C HIS A 30 7.77 -6.49 11.97
N GLN A 31 7.62 -7.56 12.77
CA GLN A 31 7.96 -8.91 12.35
C GLN A 31 7.06 -9.41 11.20
N LEU A 32 5.76 -9.14 11.26
CA LEU A 32 4.81 -9.55 10.22
C LEU A 32 5.11 -8.87 8.88
N MET A 33 5.34 -7.56 8.89
CA MET A 33 5.62 -6.80 7.68
C MET A 33 7.01 -7.09 7.12
N ASP A 34 8.02 -7.27 7.98
CA ASP A 34 9.35 -7.72 7.58
C ASP A 34 9.29 -9.08 6.89
N GLN A 35 8.55 -10.04 7.46
CA GLN A 35 8.43 -11.37 6.88
C GLN A 35 7.74 -11.29 5.52
N LYS A 36 6.62 -10.57 5.43
CA LYS A 36 5.90 -10.42 4.17
C LYS A 36 6.73 -9.72 3.09
N SER A 37 7.54 -8.73 3.47
CA SER A 37 8.46 -8.06 2.54
C SER A 37 9.51 -9.02 1.99
N LYS A 38 10.09 -9.89 2.82
CA LYS A 38 11.04 -10.93 2.39
C LYS A 38 10.40 -11.93 1.45
N ASP A 39 9.19 -12.37 1.77
CA ASP A 39 8.44 -13.31 0.95
C ASP A 39 8.16 -12.72 -0.44
N LEU A 40 7.86 -11.43 -0.52
CA LEU A 40 7.55 -10.72 -1.77
C LEU A 40 8.78 -10.36 -2.60
N THR A 41 9.91 -10.06 -1.96
CA THR A 41 11.16 -9.67 -2.64
C THR A 41 12.00 -10.89 -3.01
N GLY A 42 11.76 -12.04 -2.38
CA GLY A 42 12.60 -13.24 -2.50
C GLY A 42 13.96 -13.13 -1.80
N ASP A 43 14.30 -11.95 -1.27
CA ASP A 43 15.54 -11.70 -0.54
C ASP A 43 15.34 -11.87 0.97
N ARG A 44 15.92 -12.94 1.52
CA ARG A 44 15.88 -13.26 2.96
C ARG A 44 16.63 -12.25 3.84
N ARG A 45 17.51 -11.44 3.24
CA ARG A 45 18.25 -10.38 3.94
C ARG A 45 17.50 -9.05 3.93
N GLU A 46 16.43 -8.94 3.15
CA GLU A 46 15.62 -7.73 3.10
C GLU A 46 14.98 -7.49 4.47
N ARG A 47 15.10 -6.25 4.95
CA ARG A 47 14.45 -5.81 6.18
C ARG A 47 13.73 -4.52 5.87
N MET A 48 12.47 -4.45 6.27
CA MET A 48 11.68 -3.24 6.11
C MET A 48 12.30 -2.16 6.99
N ARG A 49 12.77 -1.09 6.35
CA ARG A 49 13.21 0.09 7.05
C ARG A 49 12.03 1.03 7.19
N TRP A 50 11.65 1.31 8.43
CA TRP A 50 10.53 2.18 8.79
C TRP A 50 10.81 3.69 8.64
N SER A 51 12.00 4.04 8.16
CA SER A 51 12.30 5.42 7.77
C SER A 51 11.79 5.69 6.36
N ALA A 52 11.36 6.92 6.09
CA ALA A 52 10.93 7.39 4.77
C ALA A 52 11.86 6.92 3.64
N LYS A 53 13.14 7.29 3.75
CA LYS A 53 14.17 6.94 2.76
C LYS A 53 14.44 5.43 2.71
N GLY A 54 14.41 4.76 3.85
CA GLY A 54 14.68 3.32 3.93
C GLY A 54 13.57 2.50 3.28
N CYS A 55 12.31 2.86 3.53
CA CYS A 55 11.15 2.21 2.92
C CYS A 55 11.13 2.43 1.42
N ALA A 56 11.30 3.69 0.96
CA ALA A 56 11.32 3.99 -0.46
C ALA A 56 12.41 3.20 -1.20
N TRP A 57 13.61 3.13 -0.63
CA TRP A 57 14.71 2.40 -1.24
C TRP A 57 14.52 0.87 -1.22
N ASN A 58 14.21 0.29 -0.06
CA ASN A 58 14.17 -1.15 0.10
C ASN A 58 12.89 -1.79 -0.45
N ILE A 59 11.74 -1.14 -0.24
CA ILE A 59 10.44 -1.71 -0.58
C ILE A 59 10.07 -1.35 -2.01
N ILE A 60 10.21 -0.08 -2.40
CA ILE A 60 9.75 0.40 -3.71
C ILE A 60 10.82 0.19 -4.77
N ILE A 61 12.00 0.79 -4.63
CA ILE A 61 13.04 0.76 -5.68
C ILE A 61 13.61 -0.66 -5.84
N ARG A 62 13.95 -1.31 -4.73
CA ARG A 62 14.58 -2.63 -4.74
C ARG A 62 13.58 -3.79 -4.76
N GLY A 63 12.47 -3.65 -4.03
CA GLY A 63 11.43 -4.67 -3.94
C GLY A 63 10.35 -4.58 -5.02
N GLY A 64 10.21 -3.43 -5.68
CA GLY A 64 9.13 -3.19 -6.64
C GLY A 64 7.74 -3.21 -6.00
N LYS A 65 7.64 -2.95 -4.68
CA LYS A 65 6.38 -2.99 -3.92
C LYS A 65 6.04 -1.64 -3.30
N ILE A 66 4.76 -1.36 -3.15
CA ILE A 66 4.24 -0.19 -2.45
C ILE A 66 3.29 -0.62 -1.33
N LEU A 67 3.33 0.06 -0.18
CA LEU A 67 2.42 -0.19 0.93
C LEU A 67 1.14 0.63 0.75
N LYS A 68 -0.01 -0.03 0.60
CA LYS A 68 -1.33 0.60 0.42
C LYS A 68 -2.23 0.34 1.62
N GLY A 69 -3.20 1.23 1.84
CA GLY A 69 -4.23 1.09 2.89
C GLY A 69 -3.81 1.54 4.29
N CYS A 70 -2.80 2.41 4.40
CA CYS A 70 -2.45 3.03 5.67
C CYS A 70 -3.61 3.92 6.17
N PRO A 71 -4.01 3.84 7.46
CA PRO A 71 -5.14 4.59 8.00
C PRO A 71 -4.80 6.06 8.25
N THR A 72 -4.73 6.83 7.17
CA THR A 72 -4.45 8.28 7.20
C THR A 72 -5.50 9.07 7.98
N TYR A 73 -6.76 8.60 7.94
CA TYR A 73 -7.89 9.16 8.68
C TYR A 73 -7.70 9.10 10.20
N ALA A 74 -6.88 8.16 10.70
CA ALA A 74 -6.55 8.03 12.12
C ALA A 74 -5.32 8.87 12.52
N GLY A 75 -4.80 9.72 11.62
CA GLY A 75 -3.59 10.52 11.85
C GLY A 75 -2.31 9.69 11.87
N VAL A 76 -2.38 8.42 11.46
CA VAL A 76 -1.23 7.52 11.40
C VAL A 76 -0.41 7.88 10.17
N ARG A 77 0.75 8.47 10.40
CA ARG A 77 1.75 8.69 9.36
C ARG A 77 2.64 7.47 9.25
N PHE A 78 3.03 7.12 8.02
CA PHE A 78 4.05 6.10 7.85
C PHE A 78 5.39 6.60 8.41
N GLY A 79 5.95 5.80 9.30
CA GLY A 79 7.16 6.11 10.03
C GLY A 79 7.44 5.03 11.06
N ASN A 80 8.39 5.30 11.94
CA ASN A 80 8.69 4.40 13.04
C ASN A 80 7.44 4.24 13.95
N LEU A 81 7.01 3.01 14.22
CA LEU A 81 5.80 2.76 14.99
C LEU A 81 5.87 3.31 16.42
N SER A 82 7.08 3.50 16.96
CA SER A 82 7.31 4.14 18.26
C SER A 82 6.96 5.62 18.28
N ASP A 83 6.97 6.29 17.12
CA ASP A 83 6.69 7.72 16.98
C ASP A 83 5.22 7.99 16.61
N VAL A 84 4.42 6.94 16.43
CA VAL A 84 3.00 7.06 16.05
C VAL A 84 2.18 7.48 17.27
N PRO A 85 1.51 8.66 17.23
CA PRO A 85 0.64 9.10 18.30
C PRO A 85 -0.62 8.23 18.37
N GLY A 86 -1.09 7.93 19.58
CA GLY A 86 -2.35 7.21 19.80
C GLY A 86 -2.22 5.86 20.52
N GLY A 87 -0.99 5.37 20.75
CA GLY A 87 -0.74 4.23 21.64
C GLY A 87 -1.42 2.93 21.19
N GLN A 88 -1.93 2.15 22.16
CA GLN A 88 -2.43 0.79 21.93
C GLN A 88 -3.56 0.69 20.89
N PRO A 89 -4.63 1.53 20.93
CA PRO A 89 -5.73 1.44 19.97
C PRO A 89 -5.29 1.61 18.52
N VAL A 90 -4.30 2.46 18.27
CA VAL A 90 -3.76 2.67 16.92
C VAL A 90 -2.95 1.47 16.45
N MET A 91 -2.18 0.84 17.34
CA MET A 91 -1.44 -0.39 17.02
C MET A 91 -2.39 -1.55 16.74
N GLU A 92 -3.46 -1.70 17.52
CA GLU A 92 -4.51 -2.70 17.27
C GLU A 92 -5.24 -2.45 15.94
N LEU A 93 -5.52 -1.19 15.60
CA LEU A 93 -6.08 -0.82 14.30
C LEU A 93 -5.14 -1.21 13.15
N LEU A 94 -3.85 -0.89 13.24
CA LEU A 94 -2.87 -1.27 12.24
C LEU A 94 -2.79 -2.79 12.05
N LEU A 95 -2.76 -3.54 13.15
CA LEU A 95 -2.78 -5.00 13.10
C LEU A 95 -4.07 -5.54 12.47
N SER A 96 -5.21 -4.94 12.78
CA SER A 96 -6.51 -5.31 12.21
C SER A 96 -6.58 -5.02 10.70
N LEU A 97 -6.04 -3.89 10.26
CA LEU A 97 -5.96 -3.54 8.84
C LEU A 97 -5.02 -4.48 8.08
N TRP A 98 -3.91 -4.86 8.70
CA TRP A 98 -2.98 -5.82 8.12
C TRP A 98 -3.61 -7.21 7.97
N THR A 99 -4.21 -7.72 9.03
CA THR A 99 -4.82 -9.05 9.05
C THR A 99 -6.07 -9.16 8.16
N SER A 100 -6.82 -8.05 8.01
CA SER A 100 -7.93 -7.96 7.04
C SER A 100 -7.47 -7.78 5.59
N GLY A 101 -6.18 -7.51 5.34
CA GLY A 101 -5.63 -7.25 4.01
C GLY A 101 -5.96 -5.86 3.45
N MET A 102 -6.56 -4.98 4.25
CA MET A 102 -6.73 -3.57 3.89
C MET A 102 -5.38 -2.87 3.81
N LEU A 103 -4.50 -3.10 4.80
CA LEU A 103 -3.10 -2.70 4.76
C LEU A 103 -2.30 -3.86 4.14
N ARG A 104 -1.73 -3.65 2.95
CA ARG A 104 -1.00 -4.68 2.21
C ARG A 104 0.06 -4.09 1.30
N PHE A 105 1.01 -4.92 0.90
CA PHE A 105 1.93 -4.61 -0.19
C PHE A 105 1.28 -4.91 -1.55
N GLU A 106 1.42 -3.98 -2.48
CA GLU A 106 1.03 -4.11 -3.88
C GLU A 106 2.25 -3.92 -4.78
N ASP A 107 2.14 -4.31 -6.05
CA ASP A 107 3.15 -4.02 -7.05
C ASP A 107 3.23 -2.50 -7.29
N ALA A 108 4.46 -1.96 -7.25
CA ALA A 108 4.72 -0.57 -7.57
C ALA A 108 4.70 -0.39 -9.09
N SER A 109 4.06 0.68 -9.56
CA SER A 109 4.19 1.10 -10.96
C SER A 109 5.57 1.71 -11.24
N GLU A 110 5.91 1.88 -12.51
CA GLU A 110 7.16 2.56 -12.89
C GLU A 110 7.16 4.03 -12.38
N ASP A 111 6.02 4.71 -12.47
CA ASP A 111 5.82 6.05 -11.92
C ASP A 111 6.07 6.10 -10.40
N ASP A 112 5.64 5.05 -9.68
CA ASP A 112 5.89 4.93 -8.24
C ASP A 112 7.40 4.80 -7.95
N VAL A 113 8.13 4.01 -8.75
CA VAL A 113 9.58 3.85 -8.59
C VAL A 113 10.30 5.17 -8.88
N ASP A 114 9.96 5.85 -9.97
CA ASP A 114 10.54 7.14 -10.34
C ASP A 114 10.25 8.22 -9.29
N LEU A 115 9.03 8.23 -8.75
CA LEU A 115 8.66 9.12 -7.66
C LEU A 115 9.44 8.77 -6.37
N ALA A 116 9.69 7.49 -6.09
CA ALA A 116 10.49 7.08 -4.93
C ALA A 116 11.96 7.51 -5.05
N VAL A 117 12.53 7.49 -6.25
CA VAL A 117 13.90 7.94 -6.54
C VAL A 117 14.00 9.47 -6.39
N SER A 118 13.06 10.20 -6.97
CA SER A 118 13.07 11.67 -7.01
C SER A 118 12.61 12.30 -5.69
N ASN A 119 11.56 11.77 -5.07
CA ASN A 119 10.98 12.25 -3.82
C ASN A 119 10.43 11.11 -2.95
N PRO A 120 11.30 10.44 -2.15
CA PRO A 120 10.93 9.27 -1.37
C PRO A 120 9.88 9.54 -0.28
N THR A 121 9.60 10.81 0.05
CA THR A 121 8.61 11.17 1.08
C THR A 121 7.21 11.29 0.48
N ALA A 122 7.10 11.62 -0.81
CA ALA A 122 5.81 11.80 -1.49
C ALA A 122 5.05 10.49 -1.70
N ILE A 123 5.79 9.38 -1.81
CA ILE A 123 5.21 8.06 -2.06
C ILE A 123 4.87 7.27 -0.79
N LEU A 124 5.17 7.84 0.38
CA LEU A 124 4.92 7.14 1.62
C LEU A 124 3.41 7.11 1.94
N PRO A 125 2.94 6.01 2.53
CA PRO A 125 1.57 5.93 3.00
C PRO A 125 1.25 7.05 3.99
N GLY A 126 0.26 7.87 3.69
CA GLY A 126 -0.11 9.01 4.53
C GLY A 126 0.64 10.31 4.26
N ALA A 127 1.45 10.37 3.21
CA ALA A 127 1.66 11.64 2.53
C ALA A 127 0.30 12.14 1.98
N PRO A 128 -0.01 13.44 2.06
CA PRO A 128 -1.21 13.96 1.42
C PRO A 128 -1.11 13.62 -0.07
N LEU A 129 -2.03 12.78 -0.53
CA LEU A 129 -2.22 12.48 -1.94
C LEU A 129 -2.42 13.81 -2.66
N THR A 130 -1.35 14.31 -3.28
CA THR A 130 -1.50 15.13 -4.47
C THR A 130 -1.77 14.11 -5.56
N THR A 131 -3.00 13.57 -5.61
CA THR A 131 -3.47 12.80 -6.76
C THR A 131 -3.22 13.67 -7.99
N PRO A 132 -2.39 13.25 -8.97
CA PRO A 132 -2.70 13.60 -10.34
C PRO A 132 -4.05 12.92 -10.56
N GLN A 133 -5.09 13.74 -10.62
CA GLN A 133 -6.39 13.33 -11.09
C GLN A 133 -6.16 12.49 -12.36
N PRO A 134 -6.75 11.27 -12.51
CA PRO A 134 -6.75 10.62 -13.79
C PRO A 134 -7.34 11.63 -14.76
N THR A 135 -6.53 12.06 -15.73
CA THR A 135 -6.94 12.96 -16.80
C THR A 135 -8.20 12.36 -17.38
N ALA A 136 -9.33 12.95 -17.01
CA ALA A 136 -10.61 12.54 -17.49
C ALA A 136 -10.58 12.74 -19.00
N ALA A 137 -10.88 11.65 -19.70
CA ALA A 137 -11.36 11.62 -21.07
C ALA A 137 -10.43 12.28 -22.08
N GLU A 138 -9.69 11.42 -22.79
CA GLU A 138 -9.57 11.61 -24.24
C GLU A 138 -10.89 12.13 -24.79
N THR A 139 -10.78 13.32 -25.35
CA THR A 139 -11.73 13.91 -26.27
C THR A 139 -11.98 12.93 -27.40
N ILE A 140 -13.23 12.52 -27.60
CA ILE A 140 -13.69 12.25 -28.95
C ILE A 140 -15.08 12.87 -29.09
N GLU A 141 -15.12 13.91 -29.91
CA GLU A 141 -16.30 14.63 -30.36
C GLU A 141 -17.44 13.68 -30.72
N GLY A 142 -18.58 13.84 -30.05
CA GLY A 142 -19.86 13.51 -30.63
C GLY A 142 -20.21 14.55 -31.69
N ALA A 143 -19.59 14.44 -32.86
CA ALA A 143 -20.11 15.03 -34.09
C ALA A 143 -21.12 14.02 -34.65
N GLU A 144 -22.40 14.30 -34.41
CA GLU A 144 -23.52 13.57 -34.97
C GLU A 144 -23.62 13.94 -36.45
N ASP A 145 -23.13 13.08 -37.33
CA ASP A 145 -23.42 13.09 -38.77
C ASP A 145 -23.97 11.70 -39.12
N PRO A 146 -25.29 11.55 -39.26
CA PRO A 146 -25.89 10.32 -39.75
C PRO A 146 -25.84 10.30 -41.28
N GLU A 147 -25.97 9.09 -41.84
CA GLU A 147 -26.19 8.74 -43.25
C GLU A 147 -24.93 8.28 -44.00
N ASP A 148 -24.70 6.95 -44.03
CA ASP A 148 -25.03 6.18 -45.24
C ASP A 148 -24.98 4.65 -44.97
N PRO A 149 -25.75 3.86 -45.73
CA PRO A 149 -26.21 2.52 -45.37
C PRO A 149 -25.31 1.36 -45.83
N ILE A 150 -25.40 0.28 -45.05
CA ILE A 150 -25.21 -1.16 -45.36
C ILE A 150 -24.81 -1.48 -46.81
N GLU A 151 -23.60 -2.01 -46.99
CA GLU A 151 -23.30 -2.93 -48.09
C GLU A 151 -22.53 -4.15 -47.58
N ASP A 152 -23.01 -5.31 -48.00
CA ASP A 152 -22.54 -6.65 -47.73
C ASP A 152 -21.04 -6.87 -47.95
N ALA A 153 -20.41 -7.57 -47.01
CA ALA A 153 -19.24 -8.38 -47.32
C ALA A 153 -19.25 -9.67 -46.50
N VAL A 154 -19.92 -10.65 -47.08
CA VAL A 154 -19.66 -12.08 -46.94
C VAL A 154 -18.15 -12.33 -46.94
N TRP A 155 -17.62 -12.95 -45.89
CA TRP A 155 -16.44 -13.81 -46.02
C TRP A 155 -16.46 -14.94 -44.99
N SER A 156 -16.99 -16.08 -45.43
CA SER A 156 -16.70 -17.40 -44.88
C SER A 156 -15.21 -17.67 -44.97
N SER A 157 -14.60 -18.24 -43.92
CA SER A 157 -13.57 -19.28 -44.07
C SER A 157 -13.36 -19.99 -42.75
N GLU A 158 -13.86 -21.22 -42.69
CA GLU A 158 -13.31 -22.32 -41.90
C GLU A 158 -11.80 -22.46 -42.15
N ALA A 159 -11.05 -22.78 -41.10
CA ALA A 159 -9.79 -23.49 -41.21
C ALA A 159 -9.58 -24.31 -39.94
N GLU A 160 -9.88 -25.60 -40.08
CA GLU A 160 -9.37 -26.67 -39.25
C GLU A 160 -7.84 -26.73 -39.33
N GLY A 161 -7.19 -27.29 -38.30
CA GLY A 161 -5.74 -27.48 -38.25
C GLY A 161 -5.27 -27.68 -36.81
N GLU A 162 -5.51 -28.85 -36.22
CA GLU A 162 -4.68 -30.05 -36.33
C GLU A 162 -3.59 -30.11 -35.26
N THR A 163 -3.46 -31.32 -34.73
CA THR A 163 -2.71 -31.82 -33.60
C THR A 163 -1.20 -31.68 -33.76
N SER A 164 -0.49 -31.44 -32.65
CA SER A 164 0.90 -31.90 -32.51
C SER A 164 1.10 -32.48 -31.12
N GLU A 165 0.78 -33.76 -31.06
CA GLU A 165 1.54 -34.80 -30.37
C GLU A 165 3.04 -34.59 -30.62
N ILE A 166 3.82 -34.39 -29.55
CA ILE A 166 5.26 -34.63 -29.60
C ILE A 166 5.56 -35.77 -28.64
N ASP A 167 5.90 -36.88 -29.27
CA ASP A 167 6.43 -38.08 -28.66
C ASP A 167 7.93 -37.91 -28.35
N GLU A 168 8.41 -38.80 -27.48
CA GLU A 168 9.74 -39.38 -27.51
C GLU A 168 10.98 -38.49 -27.29
N ILE A 169 11.63 -38.66 -26.13
CA ILE A 169 13.08 -38.90 -26.12
C ILE A 169 13.47 -39.84 -24.98
N THR A 170 14.33 -40.77 -25.38
CA THR A 170 14.66 -42.07 -24.80
C THR A 170 15.98 -42.01 -24.03
N ASP A 171 16.12 -42.97 -23.12
CA ASP A 171 17.32 -43.50 -22.44
C ASP A 171 17.98 -42.67 -21.31
#